data_AF-A0A2N2LQ54-F1
#
_entry.id   AF-A0A2N2LQ54-F1
#
_cell.length_a   1.000
_cell.length_b   1.000
_cell.length_c   1.000
_cell.angle_alpha   90.00
_cell.angle_beta   90.00
_cell.angle_gamma   90.00
#
_symmetry.space_group_name_H-M   'P 1'
#
loop_
_entity.id
_entity.type
_entity.pdbx_description
1 polymer ?
#
loop_
_entity_poly.entity_id
_entity_poly.type
_entity_poly.pdbx_seq_one_letter_code
_entity_poly.pdbx_strand_id
1 'polypeptide(L)'
;MDEQLEAIVKEVQKGSKYRSVHEDLVRNIAAIEIKKGRSNKETIKAVRNKIHQVGSAYQPLGIDYNQLINQLQTLPKDMYDPRVKEFCREAMALHASTRERLDILETFYSTCLSNLTPIHSLLDLACGLNPLTLPWIPIRKDARIFACDIYTDQIDFLNQFFSYFNIQGKAFCCDLTQEIPALETQITFILKTIPCLEQIDKHIGQRLLSGIQSKYLLISFPAQSLGGRDKGMRLFYSKHFQSLIQNRDWSVQSYSFSNEEAYLVEK
;
A
#
# COMPACT_ATOMS: atom_id res chain seq x y z
N MET A 1 25.56 7.18 -19.29
CA MET A 1 24.27 7.34 -18.59
C MET A 1 24.04 6.18 -17.65
N ASP A 2 24.20 4.94 -18.12
CA ASP A 2 24.04 3.74 -17.28
C ASP A 2 25.06 3.66 -16.14
N GLU A 3 26.35 3.89 -16.37
CA GLU A 3 27.36 3.83 -15.29
C GLU A 3 27.13 4.86 -14.16
N GLN A 4 26.67 6.07 -14.52
CA GLN A 4 26.30 7.10 -13.55
C GLN A 4 25.05 6.69 -12.75
N LEU A 5 24.05 6.10 -13.42
CA LEU A 5 22.83 5.59 -12.79
C LEU A 5 23.15 4.48 -11.79
N GLU A 6 23.96 3.49 -12.20
CA GLU A 6 24.41 2.39 -11.33
C GLU A 6 25.09 2.90 -10.06
N ALA A 7 26.01 3.86 -10.20
CA ALA A 7 26.71 4.44 -9.07
C ALA A 7 25.74 5.13 -8.09
N ILE A 8 24.76 5.88 -8.62
CA ILE A 8 23.76 6.57 -7.79
C ILE A 8 22.85 5.57 -7.07
N VAL A 9 22.38 4.52 -7.74
CA VAL A 9 21.52 3.47 -7.14
C VAL A 9 22.24 2.81 -5.96
N LYS A 10 23.49 2.38 -6.17
CA LYS A 10 24.32 1.79 -5.12
C LYS A 10 24.53 2.74 -3.95
N GLU A 11 24.83 4.01 -4.21
CA GLU A 11 24.99 5.02 -3.16
C GLU A 11 23.70 5.28 -2.38
N VAL A 12 22.54 5.29 -3.03
CA VAL A 12 21.25 5.41 -2.34
C VAL A 12 21.04 4.24 -1.38
N GLN A 13 21.22 3.01 -1.85
CA GLN A 13 20.98 1.77 -1.09
C GLN A 13 21.99 1.48 0.03
N LYS A 14 23.14 2.17 0.08
CA LYS A 14 24.06 2.13 1.25
C LYS A 14 23.41 2.63 2.54
N GLY A 15 22.38 3.48 2.45
CA GLY A 15 21.65 3.95 3.64
C GLY A 15 20.68 2.88 4.15
N SER A 16 20.71 2.59 5.45
CA SER A 16 19.90 1.54 6.07
C SER A 16 18.40 1.64 5.74
N LYS A 17 17.83 2.86 5.70
CA LYS A 17 16.41 3.11 5.37
C LYS A 17 16.03 2.83 3.91
N TYR A 18 17.01 2.73 3.02
CA TYR A 18 16.80 2.58 1.57
C TYR A 18 17.27 1.22 1.04
N ARG A 19 17.99 0.43 1.86
CA ARG A 19 18.61 -0.83 1.42
C ARG A 19 17.58 -1.82 0.88
N SER A 20 16.42 -1.89 1.53
CA SER A 20 15.37 -2.84 1.21
C SER A 20 14.38 -2.31 0.16
N VAL A 21 14.59 -1.08 -0.34
CA VAL A 21 13.71 -0.51 -1.37
C VAL A 21 13.99 -1.18 -2.70
N HIS A 22 12.93 -1.57 -3.40
CA HIS A 22 12.97 -2.22 -4.69
C HIS A 22 13.85 -1.43 -5.67
N GLU A 23 14.82 -2.11 -6.28
CA GLU A 23 15.86 -1.47 -7.08
C GLU A 23 15.27 -0.67 -8.25
N ASP A 24 14.22 -1.20 -8.90
CA ASP A 24 13.59 -0.53 -10.05
C ASP A 24 13.00 0.83 -9.68
N LEU A 25 12.44 0.98 -8.48
CA LEU A 25 11.95 2.27 -8.00
C LEU A 25 13.12 3.25 -7.82
N VAL A 26 14.22 2.79 -7.22
CA VAL A 26 15.42 3.63 -7.02
C VAL A 26 15.98 4.08 -8.37
N ARG A 27 16.08 3.14 -9.33
CA ARG A 27 16.54 3.41 -10.71
C ARG A 27 15.64 4.42 -11.42
N ASN A 28 14.33 4.23 -11.36
CA ASN A 28 13.36 5.10 -12.01
C ASN A 28 13.44 6.54 -11.47
N ILE A 29 13.40 6.71 -10.15
CA ILE A 29 13.53 8.04 -9.53
C ILE A 29 14.89 8.65 -9.87
N ALA A 30 15.98 7.88 -9.80
CA ALA A 30 17.31 8.38 -10.15
C ALA A 30 17.38 8.84 -11.61
N ALA A 31 16.84 8.08 -12.56
CA ALA A 31 16.80 8.45 -13.97
C ALA A 31 16.02 9.76 -14.21
N ILE A 32 14.90 9.96 -13.52
CA ILE A 32 14.13 11.22 -13.57
C ILE A 32 14.95 12.39 -13.02
N GLU A 33 15.64 12.20 -11.90
CA GLU A 33 16.39 13.27 -11.25
C GLU A 33 17.71 13.61 -11.99
N ILE A 34 18.38 12.65 -12.63
CA ILE A 34 19.55 12.87 -13.50
C ILE A 34 19.16 13.76 -14.68
N LYS A 35 18.00 13.49 -15.31
CA LYS A 35 17.49 14.27 -16.46
C LYS A 35 17.23 15.75 -16.11
N LYS A 36 17.14 16.11 -14.83
CA LYS A 36 17.01 17.50 -14.38
C LYS A 36 18.35 18.25 -14.30
N GLY A 37 19.46 17.63 -14.73
CA GLY A 37 20.78 18.26 -14.77
C GLY A 37 21.46 18.39 -13.41
N ARG A 38 21.05 17.58 -12.42
CA ARG A 38 21.61 17.63 -11.06
C ARG A 38 22.97 16.97 -10.98
N SER A 39 23.80 17.44 -10.04
CA SER A 39 25.01 16.70 -9.66
C SER A 39 24.67 15.34 -9.05
N ASN A 40 25.63 14.41 -8.99
CA ASN A 40 25.43 13.10 -8.36
C ASN A 40 24.97 13.22 -6.90
N LYS A 41 25.58 14.14 -6.14
CA LYS A 41 25.25 14.36 -4.72
C LYS A 41 23.82 14.89 -4.54
N GLU A 42 23.40 15.82 -5.38
CA GLU A 42 22.04 16.37 -5.35
C GLU A 42 21.02 15.33 -5.80
N THR A 43 21.36 14.51 -6.78
CA THR A 43 20.52 13.39 -7.26
C THR A 43 20.29 12.38 -6.14
N ILE A 44 21.35 11.91 -5.47
CA ILE A 44 21.23 10.97 -4.33
C ILE A 44 20.33 11.55 -3.23
N LYS A 45 20.52 12.83 -2.87
CA LYS A 45 19.69 13.51 -1.87
C LYS A 45 18.22 13.56 -2.31
N ALA A 46 17.96 13.88 -3.57
CA ALA A 46 16.61 13.96 -4.11
C ALA A 46 15.91 12.61 -4.17
N VAL A 47 16.61 11.56 -4.60
CA VAL A 47 16.08 10.19 -4.64
C VAL A 47 15.69 9.76 -3.22
N ARG A 48 16.59 9.92 -2.25
CA ARG A 48 16.33 9.60 -0.84
C ARG A 48 15.15 10.39 -0.26
N ASN A 49 15.06 11.69 -0.57
CA ASN A 49 13.93 12.51 -0.15
C ASN A 49 12.60 12.02 -0.75
N LYS A 50 12.60 11.61 -2.02
CA LYS A 50 11.38 11.09 -2.66
C LYS A 50 10.96 9.75 -2.05
N ILE A 51 11.90 8.82 -1.87
CA ILE A 51 11.64 7.54 -1.20
C ILE A 51 11.12 7.76 0.23
N HIS A 52 11.70 8.73 0.96
CA HIS A 52 11.23 9.06 2.29
C HIS A 52 9.77 9.51 2.30
N GLN A 53 9.38 10.36 1.34
CA GLN A 53 8.01 10.85 1.22
C GLN A 53 7.00 9.74 0.90
N VAL A 54 7.38 8.75 0.09
CA VAL A 54 6.44 7.72 -0.38
C VAL A 54 6.48 6.39 0.35
N GLY A 55 7.53 6.15 1.15
CA GLY A 55 7.74 4.90 1.87
C GLY A 55 8.14 5.12 3.32
N SER A 56 9.33 5.67 3.55
CA SER A 56 9.92 5.66 4.90
C SER A 56 9.16 6.49 5.92
N ALA A 57 8.37 7.49 5.50
CA ALA A 57 7.48 8.23 6.39
C ALA A 57 6.41 7.34 7.06
N TYR A 58 6.06 6.20 6.44
CA TYR A 58 5.10 5.24 6.98
C TYR A 58 5.73 4.23 7.94
N GLN A 59 7.07 4.14 8.00
CA GLN A 59 7.83 3.26 8.90
C GLN A 59 8.90 4.07 9.65
N PRO A 60 8.53 5.07 10.47
CA PRO A 60 9.46 6.06 11.01
C PRO A 60 10.57 5.46 11.90
N LEU A 61 10.26 4.37 12.60
CA LEU A 61 11.18 3.63 13.47
C LEU A 61 11.82 2.41 12.78
N GLY A 62 11.46 2.14 11.51
CA GLY A 62 11.70 0.85 10.87
C GLY A 62 10.82 -0.26 11.45
N ILE A 63 10.80 -1.41 10.79
CA ILE A 63 10.07 -2.61 11.24
C ILE A 63 11.05 -3.78 11.21
N ASP A 64 11.19 -4.48 12.34
CA ASP A 64 11.97 -5.71 12.40
C ASP A 64 11.11 -6.88 11.94
N TYR A 65 11.09 -7.11 10.63
CA TYR A 65 10.33 -8.20 10.04
C TYR A 65 10.80 -9.58 10.50
N ASN A 66 12.09 -9.75 10.84
CA ASN A 66 12.59 -11.03 11.37
C ASN A 66 12.00 -11.32 12.75
N GLN A 67 11.89 -10.29 13.60
CA GLN A 67 11.21 -10.43 14.89
C GLN A 67 9.73 -10.81 14.71
N LEU A 68 9.02 -10.18 13.76
CA LEU A 68 7.63 -10.52 13.47
C LEU A 68 7.48 -11.95 12.95
N ILE A 69 8.41 -12.44 12.11
CA ILE A 69 8.44 -13.83 11.65
C ILE A 69 8.62 -14.80 12.81
N ASN A 70 9.57 -14.52 13.71
CA ASN A 70 9.82 -15.36 14.89
C ASN A 70 8.59 -15.43 15.80
N GLN A 71 7.90 -14.31 16.00
CA GLN A 71 6.64 -14.27 16.75
C GLN A 71 5.53 -15.06 16.05
N LEU A 72 5.35 -14.85 14.74
CA LEU A 72 4.37 -15.56 13.92
C LEU A 72 4.51 -17.08 14.06
N GLN A 73 5.74 -17.60 14.12
CA GLN A 73 6.00 -19.04 14.26
C GLN A 73 5.45 -19.65 15.56
N THR A 74 5.26 -18.84 16.61
CA THR A 74 4.75 -19.30 17.92
C THR A 74 3.23 -19.33 18.01
N LEU A 75 2.52 -18.80 17.01
CA LEU A 75 1.08 -18.64 17.03
C LEU A 75 0.33 -19.93 16.65
N PRO A 76 -0.99 -19.96 16.83
CA PRO A 76 -1.85 -21.01 16.27
C PRO A 76 -1.93 -20.91 14.74
N LYS A 77 -2.26 -22.04 14.09
CA LYS A 77 -2.49 -22.11 12.65
C LYS A 77 -3.86 -21.61 12.19
N ASP A 78 -4.75 -21.31 13.13
CA ASP A 78 -6.03 -20.68 12.83
C ASP A 78 -5.87 -19.16 12.74
N MET A 79 -6.02 -18.61 11.53
CA MET A 79 -5.94 -17.17 11.26
C MET A 79 -6.97 -16.35 12.05
N TYR A 80 -8.07 -16.97 12.48
CA TYR A 80 -9.13 -16.29 13.23
C TYR A 80 -8.95 -16.37 14.76
N ASP A 81 -7.92 -17.08 15.25
CA ASP A 81 -7.61 -17.17 16.68
C ASP A 81 -7.36 -15.75 17.26
N PRO A 82 -7.91 -15.41 18.44
CA PRO A 82 -7.72 -14.10 19.06
C PRO A 82 -6.24 -13.70 19.21
N ARG A 83 -5.33 -14.65 19.44
CA ARG A 83 -3.88 -14.38 19.55
C ARG A 83 -3.27 -13.98 18.22
N VAL A 84 -3.75 -14.56 17.12
CA VAL A 84 -3.33 -14.17 15.76
C VAL A 84 -3.84 -12.78 15.42
N LYS A 85 -5.10 -12.49 15.77
CA LYS A 85 -5.66 -11.15 15.58
C LYS A 85 -4.88 -10.10 16.37
N GLU A 86 -4.51 -10.38 17.62
CA GLU A 86 -3.71 -9.44 18.41
C GLU A 86 -2.33 -9.21 17.79
N PHE A 87 -1.62 -10.26 17.39
CA PHE A 87 -0.36 -10.14 16.65
C PHE A 87 -0.51 -9.28 15.38
N CYS A 88 -1.59 -9.47 14.62
CA CYS A 88 -1.86 -8.67 13.43
C CYS A 88 -2.05 -7.18 13.78
N ARG A 89 -2.77 -6.86 14.86
CA ARG A 89 -2.96 -5.49 15.34
C ARG A 89 -1.64 -4.85 15.77
N GLU A 90 -0.83 -5.57 16.56
CA GLU A 90 0.49 -5.10 17.01
C GLU A 90 1.44 -4.83 15.84
N ALA A 91 1.54 -5.76 14.90
CA ALA A 91 2.36 -5.59 13.71
C ALA A 91 1.86 -4.43 12.83
N MET A 92 0.55 -4.32 12.60
CA MET A 92 -0.05 -3.20 11.88
C MET A 92 0.22 -1.85 12.53
N ALA A 93 0.34 -1.78 13.86
CA ALA A 93 0.65 -0.54 14.58
C ALA A 93 2.05 0.02 14.26
N LEU A 94 2.97 -0.83 13.79
CA LEU A 94 4.32 -0.43 13.40
C LEU A 94 4.35 0.38 12.09
N HIS A 95 3.30 0.28 11.27
CA HIS A 95 3.17 0.99 10.00
C HIS A 95 2.08 2.07 10.08
N ALA A 96 2.40 3.31 9.74
CA ALA A 96 1.55 4.47 10.05
C ALA A 96 0.15 4.39 9.43
N SER A 97 0.03 4.00 8.16
CA SER A 97 -1.26 3.92 7.45
C SER A 97 -2.20 2.88 8.08
N THR A 98 -1.66 1.73 8.47
CA THR A 98 -2.40 0.64 9.09
C THR A 98 -2.66 0.88 10.57
N ARG A 99 -1.74 1.53 11.29
CA ARG A 99 -1.93 1.99 12.67
C ARG A 99 -3.15 2.89 12.80
N GLU A 100 -3.28 3.86 11.90
CA GLU A 100 -4.46 4.72 11.87
C GLU A 100 -5.76 3.90 11.71
N ARG A 101 -5.76 2.86 10.87
CA ARG A 101 -6.95 2.05 10.62
C ARG A 101 -7.38 1.20 11.84
N LEU A 102 -6.52 0.97 12.83
CA LEU A 102 -6.81 0.09 13.97
C LEU A 102 -8.06 0.49 14.76
N ASP A 103 -8.36 1.80 14.84
CA ASP A 103 -9.53 2.34 15.54
C ASP A 103 -10.85 2.01 14.87
N ILE A 104 -10.82 1.73 13.56
CA ILE A 104 -11.99 1.47 12.73
C ILE A 104 -11.98 0.06 12.12
N LEU A 105 -10.96 -0.75 12.44
CA LEU A 105 -10.69 -2.04 11.79
C LEU A 105 -11.87 -3.01 11.89
N GLU A 106 -12.55 -3.05 13.04
CA GLU A 106 -13.68 -3.97 13.28
C GLU A 106 -14.88 -3.72 12.36
N THR A 107 -15.06 -2.48 11.90
CA THR A 107 -16.20 -2.07 11.08
C THR A 107 -15.83 -1.72 9.65
N PHE A 108 -14.56 -1.40 9.37
CA PHE A 108 -14.13 -0.88 8.07
C PHE A 108 -14.49 -1.84 6.92
N TYR A 109 -14.00 -3.07 6.98
CA TYR A 109 -14.20 -4.05 5.91
C TYR A 109 -15.62 -4.59 5.86
N SER A 110 -16.22 -4.90 7.01
CA SER A 110 -17.60 -5.39 7.07
C SER A 110 -18.60 -4.38 6.52
N THR A 111 -18.37 -3.08 6.75
CA THR A 111 -19.20 -1.99 6.21
C THR A 111 -18.95 -1.81 4.71
N CYS A 112 -17.69 -1.61 4.31
CA CYS A 112 -17.34 -1.29 2.92
C CYS A 112 -17.62 -2.44 1.94
N LEU A 113 -17.60 -3.69 2.41
CA LEU A 113 -17.71 -4.89 1.57
C LEU A 113 -19.00 -5.67 1.81
N SER A 114 -19.95 -5.10 2.55
CA SER A 114 -21.24 -5.72 2.89
C SER A 114 -21.99 -6.27 1.67
N ASN A 115 -21.94 -5.55 0.54
CA ASN A 115 -22.59 -5.94 -0.72
C ASN A 115 -21.69 -6.80 -1.63
N LEU A 116 -20.43 -7.06 -1.24
CA LEU A 116 -19.42 -7.76 -2.03
C LEU A 116 -18.83 -8.91 -1.22
N THR A 117 -19.67 -9.90 -0.90
CA THR A 117 -19.27 -11.09 -0.15
C THR A 117 -19.77 -12.37 -0.82
N PRO A 118 -18.98 -13.45 -0.84
CA PRO A 118 -17.60 -13.52 -0.34
C PRO A 118 -16.57 -13.07 -1.39
N ILE A 119 -15.42 -12.56 -0.95
CA ILE A 119 -14.33 -12.17 -1.85
C ILE A 119 -13.56 -13.41 -2.32
N HIS A 120 -13.44 -13.60 -3.64
CA HIS A 120 -12.74 -14.74 -4.26
C HIS A 120 -11.38 -14.39 -4.86
N SER A 121 -11.10 -13.11 -5.12
CA SER A 121 -9.75 -12.66 -5.45
C SER A 121 -9.54 -11.19 -5.13
N LEU A 122 -8.36 -10.86 -4.63
CA LEU A 122 -8.00 -9.53 -4.12
C LEU A 122 -6.61 -9.13 -4.62
N LEU A 123 -6.48 -7.89 -5.10
CA LEU A 123 -5.19 -7.23 -5.31
C LEU A 123 -5.07 -6.02 -4.38
N ASP A 124 -4.04 -5.97 -3.54
CA ASP A 124 -3.75 -4.85 -2.63
C ASP A 124 -2.53 -4.04 -3.10
N LEU A 125 -2.74 -2.78 -3.48
CA LEU A 125 -1.73 -1.92 -4.11
C LEU A 125 -1.13 -0.91 -3.12
N ALA A 126 0.20 -0.89 -3.04
CA ALA A 126 0.94 -0.21 -1.97
C ALA A 126 0.43 -0.67 -0.60
N CYS A 127 0.40 -1.99 -0.44
CA CYS A 127 -0.36 -2.68 0.60
C CYS A 127 0.11 -2.38 2.03
N GLY A 128 1.35 -1.92 2.23
CA GLY A 128 1.97 -1.81 3.55
C GLY A 128 1.80 -3.12 4.33
N LEU A 129 1.27 -3.01 5.55
CA LEU A 129 0.90 -4.14 6.38
C LEU A 129 -0.60 -4.51 6.32
N ASN A 130 -1.34 -3.97 5.36
CA ASN A 130 -2.77 -4.23 5.22
C ASN A 130 -3.13 -5.71 4.99
N PRO A 131 -2.31 -6.57 4.37
CA PRO A 131 -2.63 -8.00 4.25
C PRO A 131 -2.76 -8.72 5.60
N LEU A 132 -2.29 -8.13 6.72
CA LEU A 132 -2.56 -8.64 8.07
C LEU A 132 -4.04 -8.50 8.49
N THR A 133 -4.86 -7.77 7.72
CA THR A 133 -6.29 -7.57 7.98
C THR A 133 -7.18 -8.69 7.45
N LEU A 134 -6.63 -9.73 6.83
CA LEU A 134 -7.40 -10.87 6.32
C LEU A 134 -8.37 -11.53 7.33
N PRO A 135 -8.08 -11.60 8.65
CA PRO A 135 -9.07 -12.07 9.64
C PRO A 135 -10.34 -11.21 9.76
N TRP A 136 -10.37 -9.99 9.21
CA TRP A 136 -11.51 -9.05 9.23
C TRP A 136 -12.17 -8.86 7.86
N ILE A 137 -11.58 -9.41 6.80
CA ILE A 137 -12.12 -9.31 5.44
C ILE A 137 -13.03 -10.52 5.19
N PRO A 138 -14.23 -10.36 4.59
CA PRO A 138 -15.13 -11.46 4.24
C PRO A 138 -14.60 -12.25 3.02
N ILE A 139 -13.42 -12.84 3.17
CA ILE A 139 -12.67 -13.53 2.11
C ILE A 139 -12.91 -15.03 2.16
N ARG A 140 -13.03 -15.66 0.98
CA ARG A 140 -13.10 -17.12 0.89
C ARG A 140 -11.76 -17.75 1.27
N LYS A 141 -11.80 -18.96 1.81
CA LYS A 141 -10.61 -19.74 2.15
C LYS A 141 -9.72 -20.05 0.94
N ASP A 142 -10.32 -20.20 -0.24
CA ASP A 142 -9.65 -20.48 -1.52
C ASP A 142 -9.42 -19.21 -2.37
N ALA A 143 -9.58 -18.01 -1.79
CA ALA A 143 -9.39 -16.78 -2.53
C ALA A 143 -7.91 -16.56 -2.90
N ARG A 144 -7.67 -16.09 -4.13
CA ARG A 144 -6.34 -15.69 -4.59
C ARG A 144 -6.04 -14.26 -4.12
N ILE A 145 -4.92 -14.08 -3.44
CA ILE A 145 -4.53 -12.79 -2.86
C ILE A 145 -3.23 -12.32 -3.48
N PHE A 146 -3.21 -11.10 -3.97
CA PHE A 146 -2.04 -10.44 -4.49
C PHE A 146 -1.81 -9.18 -3.69
N ALA A 147 -0.57 -8.92 -3.30
CA ALA A 147 -0.20 -7.71 -2.59
C ALA A 147 1.10 -7.17 -3.18
N CYS A 148 1.20 -5.86 -3.37
CA CYS A 148 2.46 -5.29 -3.83
C CYS A 148 2.82 -3.99 -3.13
N ASP A 149 4.12 -3.79 -2.95
CA ASP A 149 4.72 -2.64 -2.29
C ASP A 149 6.19 -2.48 -2.74
N ILE A 150 6.88 -1.48 -2.21
CA ILE A 150 8.23 -1.07 -2.63
C ILE A 150 9.33 -1.66 -1.75
N TYR A 151 9.02 -2.35 -0.66
CA TYR A 151 9.98 -2.85 0.33
C TYR A 151 10.14 -4.38 0.26
N THR A 152 11.33 -4.84 -0.13
CA THR A 152 11.66 -6.27 -0.29
C THR A 152 11.50 -7.09 1.00
N ASP A 153 11.96 -6.57 2.13
CA ASP A 153 11.83 -7.19 3.45
C ASP A 153 10.37 -7.27 3.94
N GLN A 154 9.56 -6.24 3.65
CA GLN A 154 8.11 -6.29 3.87
C GLN A 154 7.46 -7.39 3.01
N ILE A 155 7.82 -7.47 1.73
CA ILE A 155 7.28 -8.48 0.81
C ILE A 155 7.66 -9.90 1.26
N ASP A 156 8.89 -10.11 1.74
CA ASP A 156 9.33 -11.40 2.28
C ASP A 156 8.54 -11.79 3.54
N PHE A 157 8.29 -10.83 4.44
CA PHE A 157 7.42 -11.05 5.60
C PHE A 157 6.00 -11.43 5.20
N LEU A 158 5.38 -10.70 4.27
CA LEU A 158 4.01 -10.95 3.83
C LEU A 158 3.87 -12.34 3.17
N ASN A 159 4.85 -12.75 2.36
CA ASN A 159 4.87 -14.09 1.79
C ASN A 159 4.99 -15.19 2.86
N GLN A 160 5.78 -14.96 3.91
CA GLN A 160 5.85 -15.88 5.05
C GLN A 160 4.56 -15.94 5.85
N PHE A 161 3.88 -14.80 6.03
CA PHE A 161 2.55 -14.73 6.64
C PHE A 161 1.53 -15.56 5.83
N PHE A 162 1.49 -15.40 4.50
CA PHE A 162 0.61 -16.18 3.65
C PHE A 162 0.89 -17.68 3.73
N SER A 163 2.17 -18.06 3.64
CA SER A 163 2.59 -19.46 3.77
C SER A 163 2.21 -20.05 5.13
N TYR A 164 2.42 -19.31 6.22
CA TYR A 164 2.17 -19.79 7.58
C TYR A 164 0.71 -20.20 7.81
N PHE A 165 -0.23 -19.46 7.25
CA PHE A 165 -1.68 -19.69 7.35
C PHE A 165 -2.27 -20.46 6.15
N ASN A 166 -1.45 -20.97 5.23
CA ASN A 166 -1.87 -21.65 4.00
C ASN A 166 -2.83 -20.81 3.14
N ILE A 167 -2.59 -19.50 3.07
CA ILE A 167 -3.34 -18.56 2.25
C ILE A 167 -2.81 -18.67 0.81
N GLN A 168 -3.70 -18.67 -0.20
CA GLN A 168 -3.30 -18.59 -1.61
C GLN A 168 -2.87 -17.16 -1.99
N GLY A 169 -1.83 -16.68 -1.31
CA GLY A 169 -1.32 -15.32 -1.39
C GLY A 169 0.03 -15.21 -2.08
N LYS A 170 0.25 -14.12 -2.79
CA LYS A 170 1.55 -13.73 -3.34
C LYS A 170 1.78 -12.23 -3.12
N ALA A 171 2.76 -11.91 -2.30
CA ALA A 171 3.31 -10.57 -2.21
C ALA A 171 4.47 -10.41 -3.20
N PHE A 172 4.58 -9.27 -3.87
CA PHE A 172 5.69 -8.97 -4.79
C PHE A 172 6.07 -7.49 -4.76
N CYS A 173 7.30 -7.18 -5.13
CA CYS A 173 7.72 -5.78 -5.24
C CYS A 173 7.13 -5.14 -6.50
N CYS A 174 6.67 -3.89 -6.40
CA CYS A 174 6.14 -3.14 -7.54
C CYS A 174 6.46 -1.64 -7.42
N ASP A 175 6.82 -1.00 -8.53
CA ASP A 175 6.78 0.45 -8.68
C ASP A 175 5.53 0.83 -9.50
N LEU A 176 4.46 1.22 -8.80
CA LEU A 176 3.19 1.61 -9.42
C LEU A 176 3.33 2.84 -10.33
N THR A 177 4.41 3.61 -10.22
CA THR A 177 4.67 4.73 -11.13
C THR A 177 5.20 4.26 -12.49
N GLN A 178 5.69 3.03 -12.60
CA GLN A 178 6.11 2.43 -13.86
C GLN A 178 5.06 1.49 -14.42
N GLU A 179 4.61 0.54 -13.60
CA GLU A 179 3.74 -0.55 -14.05
C GLU A 179 2.59 -0.77 -13.08
N ILE A 180 1.39 -0.94 -13.64
CA ILE A 180 0.22 -1.39 -12.90
C ILE A 180 0.13 -2.90 -13.13
N PRO A 181 0.11 -3.74 -12.09
CA PRO A 181 0.05 -5.19 -12.27
C PRO A 181 -1.17 -5.60 -13.12
N ALA A 182 -0.91 -6.31 -14.23
CA ALA A 182 -1.94 -6.85 -15.12
C ALA A 182 -2.55 -8.14 -14.53
N LEU A 183 -3.23 -7.99 -13.39
CA LEU A 183 -3.88 -9.07 -12.66
C LEU A 183 -5.39 -8.86 -12.64
N GLU A 184 -6.12 -9.84 -13.14
CA GLU A 184 -7.57 -9.88 -13.03
C GLU A 184 -7.98 -10.42 -11.65
N THR A 185 -8.60 -9.55 -10.85
CA THR A 185 -9.16 -9.89 -9.55
C THR A 185 -10.58 -9.35 -9.40
N GLN A 186 -11.35 -9.87 -8.44
CA GLN A 186 -12.68 -9.35 -8.15
C GLN A 186 -12.61 -7.90 -7.68
N ILE A 187 -11.69 -7.63 -6.76
CA ILE A 187 -11.53 -6.33 -6.13
C ILE A 187 -10.06 -5.94 -6.03
N THR A 188 -9.78 -4.66 -6.25
CA THR A 188 -8.49 -4.05 -5.94
C THR A 188 -8.62 -3.04 -4.81
N PHE A 189 -7.71 -3.12 -3.83
CA PHE A 189 -7.58 -2.15 -2.75
C PHE A 189 -6.55 -1.08 -3.14
N ILE A 190 -6.95 0.18 -2.96
CA ILE A 190 -6.14 1.38 -3.17
C ILE A 190 -6.30 2.27 -1.93
N LEU A 191 -5.71 1.84 -0.82
CA LEU A 191 -6.03 2.39 0.51
C LEU A 191 -5.00 3.45 0.94
N LYS A 192 -5.40 4.72 0.92
CA LYS A 192 -4.53 5.89 1.19
C LYS A 192 -3.31 5.99 0.24
N THR A 193 -3.40 5.36 -0.93
CA THR A 193 -2.29 5.22 -1.89
C THR A 193 -2.17 6.39 -2.87
N ILE A 194 -3.29 6.87 -3.43
CA ILE A 194 -3.28 7.84 -4.54
C ILE A 194 -2.53 9.14 -4.17
N PRO A 195 -2.80 9.81 -3.03
CA PRO A 195 -2.12 11.05 -2.69
C PRO A 195 -0.60 10.89 -2.51
N CYS A 196 -0.17 9.70 -2.10
CA CYS A 196 1.24 9.36 -1.94
C CYS A 196 1.92 9.26 -3.31
N LEU A 197 1.33 8.50 -4.24
CA LEU A 197 1.87 8.34 -5.59
C LEU A 197 1.89 9.67 -6.37
N GLU A 198 0.91 10.55 -6.13
CA GLU A 198 0.85 11.88 -6.75
C GLU A 198 1.97 12.84 -6.29
N GLN A 199 2.74 12.47 -5.26
CA GLN A 199 3.99 13.18 -4.95
C GLN A 199 5.10 12.88 -5.96
N ILE A 200 5.03 11.74 -6.66
CA ILE A 200 5.98 11.36 -7.73
C ILE A 200 5.41 11.78 -9.09
N ASP A 201 4.19 11.34 -9.41
CA ASP A 201 3.54 11.54 -10.70
C ASP A 201 2.12 12.08 -10.50
N LYS A 202 1.88 13.34 -10.87
CA LYS A 202 0.59 14.01 -10.68
C LYS A 202 -0.57 13.38 -11.44
N HIS A 203 -0.31 12.55 -12.46
CA HIS A 203 -1.33 11.91 -13.28
C HIS A 203 -1.56 10.44 -12.92
N ILE A 204 -0.83 9.90 -11.93
CA ILE A 204 -0.90 8.48 -11.58
C ILE A 204 -2.31 8.04 -11.15
N GLY A 205 -3.09 8.88 -10.46
CA GLY A 205 -4.43 8.52 -10.02
C GLY A 205 -5.32 8.08 -11.17
N GLN A 206 -5.38 8.86 -12.26
CA GLN A 206 -6.18 8.51 -13.44
C GLN A 206 -5.65 7.26 -14.15
N ARG A 207 -4.32 7.17 -14.32
CA ARG A 207 -3.65 6.01 -14.95
C ARG A 207 -3.91 4.73 -14.16
N LEU A 208 -3.80 4.78 -12.84
CA LEU A 208 -4.04 3.68 -11.91
C LEU A 208 -5.47 3.16 -12.03
N LEU A 209 -6.46 4.05 -11.87
CA LEU A 209 -7.87 3.66 -11.93
C LEU A 209 -8.26 3.05 -13.27
N SER A 210 -7.67 3.53 -14.38
CA SER A 210 -7.93 2.97 -15.72
C SER A 210 -7.19 1.65 -16.00
N GLY A 211 -5.97 1.48 -15.49
CA GLY A 211 -5.15 0.29 -15.77
C GLY A 211 -5.49 -0.95 -14.94
N ILE A 212 -6.15 -0.79 -13.79
CA ILE A 212 -6.52 -1.92 -12.92
C ILE A 212 -7.59 -2.80 -13.58
N GLN A 213 -7.36 -4.11 -13.61
CA GLN A 213 -8.25 -5.10 -14.24
C GLN A 213 -9.23 -5.76 -13.26
N SER A 214 -9.70 -5.00 -12.26
CA SER A 214 -10.70 -5.45 -11.28
C SER A 214 -12.05 -4.82 -11.52
N LYS A 215 -13.12 -5.61 -11.33
CA LYS A 215 -14.50 -5.14 -11.41
C LYS A 215 -14.81 -4.13 -10.30
N TYR A 216 -14.34 -4.40 -9.08
CA TYR A 216 -14.52 -3.53 -7.94
C TYR A 216 -13.21 -2.87 -7.51
N LEU A 217 -13.28 -1.63 -7.03
CA LEU A 217 -12.18 -0.95 -6.37
C LEU A 217 -12.63 -0.50 -4.98
N LEU A 218 -11.84 -0.78 -3.94
CA LEU A 218 -11.97 -0.11 -2.65
C LEU A 218 -10.88 0.92 -2.54
N ILE A 219 -11.26 2.19 -2.64
CA ILE A 219 -10.35 3.33 -2.65
C ILE A 219 -10.53 4.09 -1.35
N SER A 220 -9.44 4.50 -0.70
CA SER A 220 -9.57 5.35 0.49
C SER A 220 -8.58 6.50 0.54
N PHE A 221 -8.96 7.52 1.29
CA PHE A 221 -8.17 8.71 1.54
C PHE A 221 -8.10 9.00 3.05
N PRO A 222 -6.98 9.56 3.54
CA PRO A 222 -6.90 9.96 4.94
C PRO A 222 -7.84 11.15 5.19
N ALA A 223 -8.65 11.07 6.24
CA ALA A 223 -9.55 12.16 6.62
C ALA A 223 -8.87 13.23 7.48
N GLN A 224 -7.66 12.95 8.00
CA GLN A 224 -6.84 13.84 8.80
C GLN A 224 -5.40 13.84 8.28
N SER A 225 -4.60 14.83 8.66
CA SER A 225 -3.15 14.77 8.42
C SER A 225 -2.48 13.77 9.36
N LEU A 226 -1.31 13.23 8.99
CA LEU A 226 -0.50 12.33 9.84
C LEU A 226 -0.17 12.92 11.23
N GLY A 227 -0.31 14.25 11.41
CA GLY A 227 -0.14 14.95 12.69
C GLY A 227 -1.44 15.33 13.41
N GLY A 228 -2.58 14.76 13.00
CA GLY A 228 -3.88 14.88 13.68
C GLY A 228 -4.61 16.23 13.53
N ARG A 229 -4.07 17.19 12.76
CA ARG A 229 -4.77 18.47 12.52
C ARG A 229 -5.82 18.31 11.42
N ASP A 230 -7.04 18.74 11.72
CA ASP A 230 -8.10 18.90 10.73
C ASP A 230 -7.85 20.18 9.91
N LYS A 231 -7.41 19.97 8.66
CA LYS A 231 -7.19 21.04 7.68
C LYS A 231 -8.17 20.93 6.50
N GLY A 232 -9.34 20.34 6.71
CA GLY A 232 -10.29 20.09 5.62
C GLY A 232 -9.82 18.99 4.64
N MET A 233 -8.98 18.07 5.11
CA MET A 233 -8.42 16.96 4.33
C MET A 233 -9.52 16.10 3.69
N ARG A 234 -10.58 15.81 4.46
CA ARG A 234 -11.77 15.10 3.98
C ARG A 234 -12.37 15.77 2.75
N LEU A 235 -12.73 17.05 2.86
CA LEU A 235 -13.34 17.79 1.75
C LEU A 235 -12.41 17.88 0.54
N PHE A 236 -11.12 18.10 0.77
CA PHE A 236 -10.12 18.14 -0.29
C PHE A 236 -10.07 16.82 -1.07
N TYR A 237 -9.91 15.68 -0.38
CA TYR A 237 -9.81 14.40 -1.06
C TYR A 237 -11.12 13.88 -1.62
N SER A 238 -12.26 14.22 -1.04
CA SER A 238 -13.56 13.93 -1.66
C SER A 238 -13.68 14.65 -3.02
N LYS A 239 -13.32 15.94 -3.10
CA LYS A 239 -13.29 16.66 -4.39
C LYS A 239 -12.28 16.06 -5.36
N HIS A 240 -11.11 15.69 -4.86
CA HIS A 240 -10.07 15.06 -5.68
C HIS A 240 -10.55 13.73 -6.27
N PHE A 241 -11.13 12.85 -5.45
CA PHE A 241 -11.71 11.59 -5.90
C PHE A 241 -12.79 11.81 -6.97
N GLN A 242 -13.71 12.75 -6.77
CA GLN A 242 -14.72 13.08 -7.77
C GLN A 242 -14.11 13.50 -9.11
N SER A 243 -12.99 14.23 -9.09
CA SER A 243 -12.28 14.60 -10.33
C SER A 243 -11.62 13.40 -11.03
N LEU A 244 -11.16 12.39 -10.28
CA LEU A 244 -10.53 11.19 -10.83
C LEU A 244 -11.53 10.27 -11.55
N ILE A 245 -12.76 10.23 -11.06
CA ILE A 245 -13.85 9.42 -11.64
C ILE A 245 -14.76 10.22 -12.59
N GLN A 246 -14.48 11.50 -12.80
CA GLN A 246 -15.30 12.35 -13.66
C GLN A 246 -15.39 11.74 -15.07
N ASN A 247 -16.59 11.74 -15.65
CA ASN A 247 -16.90 11.16 -16.96
C ASN A 247 -16.69 9.64 -17.05
N ARG A 248 -16.75 8.92 -15.92
CA ARG A 248 -16.81 7.45 -15.89
C ARG A 248 -18.20 7.03 -15.46
N ASP A 249 -18.79 6.08 -16.17
CA ASP A 249 -20.11 5.51 -15.85
C ASP A 249 -19.99 4.44 -14.74
N TRP A 250 -19.35 4.82 -13.62
CA TRP A 250 -19.07 3.93 -12.50
C TRP A 250 -20.05 4.16 -11.35
N SER A 251 -20.47 3.08 -10.70
CA SER A 251 -21.28 3.15 -9.48
C SER A 251 -20.37 3.34 -8.27
N VAL A 252 -20.74 4.23 -7.35
CA VAL A 252 -19.92 4.57 -6.18
C VAL A 252 -20.75 4.54 -4.89
N GLN A 253 -20.27 3.81 -3.90
CA GLN A 253 -20.75 3.86 -2.51
C GLN A 253 -19.67 4.49 -1.63
N SER A 254 -20.02 5.51 -0.85
CA SER A 254 -19.09 6.23 0.02
C SER A 254 -19.31 5.89 1.50
N TYR A 255 -18.22 5.79 2.27
CA TYR A 255 -18.23 5.45 3.68
C TYR A 255 -17.29 6.37 4.47
N SER A 256 -17.87 7.08 5.44
CA SER A 256 -17.13 8.01 6.30
C SER A 256 -16.79 7.37 7.64
N PHE A 257 -15.49 7.24 7.94
CA PHE A 257 -14.99 6.81 9.24
C PHE A 257 -14.35 7.98 9.99
N SER A 258 -13.86 7.77 11.22
CA SER A 258 -13.24 8.84 12.03
C SER A 258 -12.01 9.46 11.35
N ASN A 259 -11.16 8.63 10.72
CA ASN A 259 -9.89 9.04 10.15
C ASN A 259 -9.68 8.63 8.67
N GLU A 260 -10.68 8.04 8.03
CA GLU A 260 -10.59 7.53 6.66
C GLU A 260 -11.92 7.75 5.93
N GLU A 261 -11.85 8.23 4.68
CA GLU A 261 -12.97 8.21 3.75
C GLU A 261 -12.73 7.09 2.74
N ALA A 262 -13.70 6.20 2.59
CA ALA A 262 -13.61 5.06 1.68
C ALA A 262 -14.70 5.12 0.62
N TYR A 263 -14.38 4.60 -0.57
CA TYR A 263 -15.27 4.52 -1.71
C TYR A 263 -15.18 3.11 -2.29
N LEU A 264 -16.30 2.39 -2.31
CA LEU A 264 -16.43 1.18 -3.10
C LEU A 264 -16.95 1.58 -4.49
N VAL A 265 -16.16 1.29 -5.51
CA VAL A 265 -16.45 1.60 -6.91
C VAL A 265 -16.70 0.31 -7.67
N GLU A 266 -17.76 0.26 -8.47
CA GLU A 266 -18.00 -0.77 -9.47
C GLU A 266 -17.78 -0.16 -10.86
N LYS A 267 -16.86 -0.77 -11.63
CA LYS A 267 -16.49 -0.34 -12.97
C LYS A 267 -17.47 -0.78 -14.05
#